data_AF-A0A6A4GQT2-F1
#
_entry.id   AF-A0A6A4GQT2-F1
#
_cell.length_a   1.000
_cell.length_b   1.000
_cell.length_c   1.000
_cell.angle_alpha   90.00
_cell.angle_beta   90.00
_cell.angle_gamma   90.00
#
_symmetry.space_group_name_H-M   'P 1'
#
loop_
_entity.id
_entity.type
_entity.pdbx_description
1 polymer ?
#
loop_
_entity_poly.entity_id
_entity_poly.type
_entity_poly.pdbx_seq_one_letter_code
_entity_poly.pdbx_strand_id
1 'polypeptide(L)' 'FDPKRRIPLQSANGNTDWTLGTAKDVPFRFNNIIAFLQVHIINSPAYDVLLGRPFEILTQAHIKN' A
#
# COMPACT_ATOMS: atom_id res chain seq x y z
N PHE A 1 -6.22 1.10 -13.11
CA PHE A 1 -5.15 1.99 -12.63
C PHE A 1 -5.50 3.43 -13.01
N ASP A 2 -5.39 4.37 -12.08
CA ASP A 2 -5.69 5.78 -12.29
C ASP A 2 -4.43 6.62 -12.01
N PRO A 3 -3.72 7.11 -13.05
CA PRO A 3 -2.52 7.91 -12.89
C PRO A 3 -2.79 9.34 -12.40
N LYS A 4 -4.04 9.79 -12.36
CA LYS A 4 -4.40 11.13 -11.85
C LYS A 4 -4.51 11.16 -10.32
N ARG A 5 -4.67 9.99 -9.69
CA ARG A 5 -4.76 9.85 -8.22
C ARG A 5 -3.40 9.60 -7.60
N ARG A 6 -2.57 10.65 -7.56
CA ARG A 6 -1.23 10.60 -6.97
C ARG A 6 -1.24 11.26 -5.60
N ILE A 7 -0.41 10.75 -4.70
CA ILE A 7 -0.20 11.31 -3.37
C ILE A 7 1.30 11.46 -3.10
N PRO A 8 1.72 12.45 -2.30
CA PRO A 8 3.10 12.53 -1.87
C PRO A 8 3.41 11.36 -0.92
N LEU A 9 4.62 10.84 -1.05
CA LEU A 9 5.18 9.82 -0.19
C LEU A 9 6.42 10.38 0.48
N GLN A 10 6.57 10.21 1.79
CA GLN A 10 7.78 10.54 2.51
C GLN A 10 8.43 9.26 3.04
N SER A 11 9.67 9.03 2.66
CA SER A 11 10.47 7.91 3.13
C SER A 11 11.04 8.18 4.53
N ALA A 12 11.48 7.11 5.22
CA ALA A 12 12.05 7.22 6.56
C ALA A 12 13.31 8.10 6.62
N ASN A 13 14.05 8.22 5.52
CA ASN A 13 15.21 9.11 5.40
C ASN A 13 14.84 10.58 5.11
N GLY A 14 13.55 10.92 5.14
CA GLY A 14 13.04 12.28 4.91
C GLY A 14 12.85 12.65 3.45
N ASN A 15 13.30 11.82 2.48
CA ASN A 15 13.09 12.10 1.07
C ASN A 15 11.61 12.00 0.70
N THR A 16 11.16 12.96 -0.11
CA THR A 16 9.81 12.99 -0.64
C THR A 16 9.79 12.58 -2.11
N ASP A 17 8.78 11.81 -2.48
CA ASP A 17 8.49 11.43 -3.86
C ASP A 17 6.96 11.38 -4.05
N TRP A 18 6.51 10.96 -5.22
CA TRP A 18 5.11 10.84 -5.59
C TRP A 18 4.80 9.42 -6.05
N THR A 19 3.65 8.93 -5.63
CA THR A 19 3.11 7.67 -6.19
C THR A 19 2.80 7.87 -7.68
N LEU A 20 2.88 6.79 -8.47
CA LEU A 20 2.55 6.79 -9.91
C LEU A 20 1.04 6.91 -10.15
N GLY A 21 0.23 6.52 -9.18
CA GLY A 21 -1.22 6.53 -9.26
C GLY A 21 -1.83 5.51 -8.30
N THR A 22 -3.13 5.25 -8.49
CA THR A 22 -3.88 4.31 -7.65
C THR A 22 -4.46 3.17 -8.48
N ALA A 23 -4.28 1.93 -8.04
CA ALA A 23 -5.05 0.80 -8.50
C ALA A 23 -6.19 0.53 -7.51
N LYS A 24 -7.40 0.28 -8.04
CA LYS A 24 -8.62 0.06 -7.27
C LYS A 24 -9.02 -1.40 -7.36
N ASP A 25 -9.63 -1.90 -6.29
CA ASP A 25 -10.21 -3.24 -6.22
C ASP A 25 -9.23 -4.33 -6.67
N VAL A 26 -7.97 -4.21 -6.24
CA VAL A 26 -6.94 -5.19 -6.56
C VAL A 26 -7.10 -6.38 -5.59
N PRO A 27 -7.27 -7.62 -6.08
CA PRO A 27 -7.40 -8.77 -5.20
C PRO A 27 -6.05 -9.14 -4.59
N PHE A 28 -5.97 -9.09 -3.26
CA PHE A 28 -4.85 -9.60 -2.48
C PHE A 28 -5.28 -10.88 -1.76
N ARG A 29 -4.50 -11.95 -1.95
CA ARG A 29 -4.77 -13.24 -1.29
C ARG A 29 -3.91 -13.37 -0.05
N PHE A 30 -4.57 -13.39 1.11
CA PHE A 30 -3.99 -13.69 2.41
C PHE A 30 -4.38 -15.11 2.81
N ASN A 31 -3.52 -16.07 2.46
CA ASN A 31 -3.81 -17.50 2.64
C ASN A 31 -5.14 -17.91 1.97
N ASN A 32 -6.19 -18.19 2.75
CA ASN A 32 -7.53 -18.56 2.27
C ASN A 32 -8.51 -17.38 2.12
N ILE A 33 -8.09 -16.15 2.44
CA ILE A 33 -8.91 -14.93 2.34
C ILE A 33 -8.49 -14.12 1.12
N ILE A 34 -9.45 -13.60 0.36
CA ILE A 34 -9.21 -12.61 -0.68
C ILE A 34 -9.77 -11.27 -0.21
N ALA A 35 -8.91 -10.25 -0.14
CA ALA A 35 -9.28 -8.88 0.17
C ALA A 35 -9.08 -8.00 -1.05
N PHE A 36 -10.07 -7.18 -1.39
CA PHE A 36 -9.95 -6.19 -2.45
C PHE A 36 -9.42 -4.90 -1.86
N LEU A 37 -8.21 -4.50 -2.27
CA LEU A 37 -7.51 -3.34 -1.72
C LEU A 37 -7.36 -2.25 -2.78
N GLN A 38 -7.48 -1.00 -2.33
CA GLN A 38 -7.00 0.15 -3.09
C GLN A 38 -5.52 0.37 -2.74
N VAL A 39 -4.65 0.37 -3.75
CA VAL A 39 -3.19 0.46 -3.56
C VAL A 39 -2.60 1.62 -4.35
N HIS A 40 -1.65 2.32 -3.74
CA HIS A 40 -0.84 3.31 -4.43
C HIS A 40 0.39 2.64 -5.03
N ILE A 41 0.64 2.90 -6.31
CA ILE A 41 1.77 2.31 -7.04
C ILE A 41 2.99 3.22 -6.88
N ILE A 42 4.14 2.65 -6.54
CA ILE A 42 5.40 3.37 -6.34
C ILE A 42 6.40 2.93 -7.41
N ASN A 43 7.17 3.88 -7.95
CA ASN A 43 8.26 3.55 -8.87
C ASN A 43 9.48 3.06 -8.09
N SER A 44 10.07 1.94 -8.49
CA SER A 44 11.27 1.36 -7.85
C SER A 44 11.15 1.24 -6.31
N PRO A 45 10.11 0.56 -5.78
CA PRO A 45 9.90 0.48 -4.34
C PRO A 45 10.94 -0.41 -3.66
N ALA A 46 11.25 -0.14 -2.40
CA ALA A 46 12.13 -0.99 -1.58
C ALA A 46 11.49 -2.33 -1.17
N TYR A 47 10.17 -2.44 -1.31
CA TYR A 47 9.37 -3.61 -0.96
C TYR A 47 8.26 -3.82 -2.00
N ASP A 48 7.84 -5.05 -2.23
CA ASP A 48 6.75 -5.35 -3.17
C ASP A 48 5.40 -4.76 -2.71
N VAL A 49 5.13 -4.82 -1.40
CA VAL A 49 3.87 -4.36 -0.79
C VAL A 49 4.16 -3.79 0.60
N LEU A 50 3.58 -2.62 0.89
CA LEU A 50 3.56 -2.04 2.23
C LEU A 50 2.13 -1.90 2.71
N LEU A 51 1.80 -2.56 3.81
CA LEU A 51 0.52 -2.39 4.51
C LEU A 51 0.76 -1.41 5.65
N GLY A 52 0.23 -0.19 5.50
CA GLY A 52 0.40 0.85 6.50
C GLY A 52 -0.52 0.67 7.72
N ARG A 53 -0.29 1.50 8.73
CA ARG A 53 -1.05 1.54 9.98
C ARG A 53 -2.59 1.54 9.84
N PRO A 54 -3.22 2.21 8.85
CA PRO A 54 -4.67 2.11 8.69
C PRO A 54 -5.15 0.67 8.44
N PHE A 55 -4.40 -0.11 7.67
CA PHE A 55 -4.71 -1.52 7.45
C PHE A 55 -4.57 -2.30 8.77
N GLU A 56 -3.48 -2.10 9.51
CA GLU A 56 -3.24 -2.77 10.80
C GLU A 56 -4.37 -2.47 11.80
N ILE A 57 -4.78 -1.20 11.93
CA ILE A 57 -5.86 -0.79 12.84
C ILE A 57 -7.20 -1.41 12.43
N LEU A 58 -7.57 -1.32 11.15
CA LEU A 58 -8.87 -1.79 10.66
C LEU A 58 -9.01 -3.30 10.71
N THR A 59 -7.91 -4.03 10.49
CA THR A 59 -7.89 -5.49 10.52
C THR A 59 -7.59 -6.05 11.90
N GLN A 60 -7.27 -5.19 12.88
CA GLN A 60 -6.75 -5.59 14.19
C GLN A 60 -5.58 -6.58 14.04
N ALA A 61 -4.74 -6.37 13.02
CA ALA A 61 -3.61 -7.23 12.77
C ALA A 61 -2.57 -7.04 13.89
N HIS A 62 -2.10 -8.15 14.45
CA HIS A 62 -1.05 -8.16 15.46
C HIS A 62 0.18 -8.86 14.89
N ILE A 63 1.33 -8.19 14.97
CA ILE A 63 2.62 -8.82 14.68
C ILE A 63 2.90 -9.79 15.82
N LYS A 64 3.04 -11.08 15.51
CA LYS A 64 3.60 -12.08 16.42
C LYS A 64 5.03 -12.35 15.97
N ASN A 65 6.00 -11.95 16.81
CA ASN A 65 7.41 -12.27 16.62
C ASN A 65 7.71 -13.68 17.13
#